data_AF-A0A7Z9JIG3-F1
#
_entry.id   AF-A0A7Z9JIG3-F1
#
_cell.length_a   1.000
_cell.length_b   1.000
_cell.length_c   1.000
_cell.angle_alpha   90.00
_cell.angle_beta   90.00
_cell.angle_gamma   90.00
#
_symmetry.space_group_name_H-M   'P 1'
#
loop_
_entity.id
_entity.type
_entity.pdbx_description
1 polymer ?
#
loop_
_entity_poly.entity_id
_entity_poly.type
_entity_poly.pdbx_seq_one_letter_code
_entity_poly.pdbx_strand_id
1 'polypeptide(L)'
;MIRDIDHILIARGAISDRVRELGQAITKHLDEVDADQEIVLVAIMTGSLIFVADLMRHLPMKIRIQLMTASSYIGESTTSNKDSSLGELP
;
A
#
# COMPACT_ATOMS: atom_id res chain seq x y z
N MET A 1 -7.67 -11.46 19.17
CA MET A 1 -7.85 -10.61 17.97
C MET A 1 -8.52 -9.28 18.31
N ILE A 2 -9.80 -9.19 18.70
CA ILE A 2 -10.36 -7.89 19.16
C ILE A 2 -9.91 -7.54 20.58
N ARG A 3 -9.59 -8.55 21.40
CA ARG A 3 -9.16 -8.37 22.80
C ARG A 3 -7.77 -7.74 22.96
N ASP A 4 -7.00 -7.65 21.88
CA ASP A 4 -5.62 -7.13 21.87
C ASP A 4 -5.55 -5.72 21.25
N ILE A 5 -6.70 -5.09 21.02
CA ILE A 5 -6.83 -3.75 20.44
C ILE A 5 -7.19 -2.78 21.57
N ASP A 6 -6.29 -1.84 21.85
CA ASP A 6 -6.53 -0.78 22.83
C ASP A 6 -7.62 0.19 22.33
N HIS A 7 -7.42 0.78 21.16
CA HIS A 7 -8.41 1.64 20.51
C HIS A 7 -8.22 1.69 18.98
N ILE A 8 -9.22 2.24 18.28
CA ILE A 8 -9.21 2.40 16.82
C ILE A 8 -8.53 3.72 16.47
N LEU A 9 -7.35 3.66 15.84
CA LEU A 9 -6.62 4.84 15.37
C LEU A 9 -7.27 5.49 14.14
N ILE A 10 -7.67 4.65 13.17
CA ILE A 10 -8.28 5.11 11.92
C ILE A 10 -9.47 4.20 11.63
N ALA A 11 -10.67 4.80 11.63
CA ALA A 11 -11.88 4.08 11.28
C ALA A 11 -11.84 3.63 9.81
N ARG A 12 -12.51 2.51 9.51
CA ARG A 12 -12.63 1.98 8.14
C ARG A 12 -13.12 3.03 7.13
N GLY A 13 -14.13 3.82 7.51
CA GLY A 13 -14.68 4.89 6.66
C GLY A 13 -13.61 5.93 6.30
N ALA A 14 -12.85 6.40 7.31
CA ALA A 14 -11.79 7.36 7.10
C ALA A 14 -10.66 6.83 6.18
N ILE A 15 -10.31 5.55 6.28
CA ILE A 15 -9.37 4.92 5.32
C ILE A 15 -9.97 4.92 3.92
N SER A 16 -11.22 4.49 3.76
CA SER A 16 -11.88 4.43 2.44
C SER A 16 -12.00 5.81 1.79
N ASP A 17 -12.36 6.83 2.56
CA ASP A 17 -12.46 8.21 2.06
C ASP A 17 -11.09 8.72 1.65
N ARG A 18 -10.06 8.49 2.47
CA ARG A 18 -8.70 8.91 2.13
C ARG A 18 -8.16 8.22 0.89
N VAL A 19 -8.43 6.92 0.71
CA VAL A 19 -8.03 6.18 -0.50
C VAL A 19 -8.73 6.73 -1.74
N ARG A 20 -10.03 7.09 -1.65
CA ARG A 20 -10.77 7.73 -2.75
C ARG A 20 -10.16 9.07 -3.14
N GLU A 21 -9.87 9.93 -2.16
CA GLU A 21 -9.21 11.22 -2.38
C GLU A 21 -7.84 11.06 -3.04
N LEU A 22 -7.04 10.08 -2.58
CA LEU A 22 -5.75 9.78 -3.17
C LEU A 22 -5.87 9.31 -4.62
N GLY A 23 -6.84 8.44 -4.93
CA GLY A 23 -7.12 8.02 -6.31
C GLY A 23 -7.41 9.21 -7.21
N GLN A 24 -8.32 10.09 -6.80
CA GLN A 24 -8.65 11.32 -7.54
C GLN A 24 -7.44 12.24 -7.72
N ALA A 25 -6.63 12.41 -6.67
CA ALA A 25 -5.43 13.23 -6.73
C ALA A 25 -4.42 12.64 -7.71
N ILE A 26 -4.17 11.33 -7.67
CA ILE A 26 -3.25 10.65 -8.60
C ILE A 26 -3.75 10.77 -10.04
N THR A 27 -5.03 10.51 -10.29
CA THR A 27 -5.63 10.67 -11.64
C THR A 27 -5.38 12.07 -12.16
N LYS A 28 -5.69 13.10 -11.38
CA LYS A 28 -5.47 14.50 -11.76
C LYS A 28 -4.00 14.80 -12.09
N HIS A 29 -3.06 14.24 -11.33
CA HIS A 29 -1.62 14.45 -11.59
C HIS A 29 -1.15 13.75 -12.87
N LEU A 30 -1.89 12.75 -13.33
CA LEU A 30 -1.59 11.98 -14.54
C LEU A 30 -2.52 12.34 -15.70
N ASP A 31 -3.31 13.41 -15.62
CA ASP A 31 -4.26 13.82 -16.67
C ASP A 31 -3.57 14.11 -18.02
N GLU A 32 -2.29 14.51 -18.01
CA GLU A 32 -1.50 14.76 -19.22
C GLU A 32 -0.92 13.47 -19.84
N VAL A 33 -1.00 12.35 -19.13
CA VAL A 33 -0.59 11.04 -19.65
C VAL A 33 -1.64 10.55 -20.62
N ASP A 34 -1.20 10.06 -21.78
CA ASP A 34 -2.10 9.50 -22.80
C ASP A 34 -3.01 8.43 -22.16
N ALA A 35 -4.30 8.50 -22.43
CA ALA A 35 -5.29 7.56 -21.91
C ALA A 35 -4.99 6.09 -22.31
N ASP A 36 -4.22 5.88 -23.38
CA ASP A 36 -3.76 4.57 -23.81
C ASP A 36 -2.47 4.08 -23.12
N GLN A 37 -1.77 4.95 -22.39
CA GLN A 37 -0.56 4.60 -21.67
C GLN A 37 -0.89 3.87 -20.36
N GLU A 38 -0.27 2.70 -20.21
CA GLU A 38 -0.40 1.88 -19.00
C GLU A 38 0.50 2.41 -17.88
N ILE A 39 -0.06 2.56 -16.67
CA ILE A 39 0.70 2.90 -15.47
C ILE A 39 1.13 1.62 -14.74
N VAL A 40 2.35 1.63 -14.22
CA VAL A 40 2.85 0.54 -13.38
C VAL A 40 2.69 0.89 -11.90
N LEU A 41 1.92 0.09 -11.18
CA LEU A 41 1.74 0.20 -9.73
C LEU A 41 2.61 -0.84 -9.02
N VAL A 42 3.67 -0.39 -8.36
CA VAL A 42 4.62 -1.26 -7.65
C VAL A 42 4.22 -1.36 -6.17
N ALA A 43 3.84 -2.55 -5.72
CA ALA A 43 3.44 -2.83 -4.35
C ALA A 43 4.58 -3.52 -3.57
N ILE A 44 5.02 -2.90 -2.47
CA ILE A 44 6.05 -3.47 -1.60
C ILE A 44 5.40 -4.39 -0.56
N MET A 45 5.69 -5.68 -0.63
CA MET A 45 5.07 -6.71 0.20
C MET A 45 5.65 -6.75 1.62
N THR A 46 4.86 -7.13 2.64
CA THR A 46 3.47 -7.64 2.55
C THR A 46 2.40 -6.60 2.91
N GLY A 47 2.76 -5.64 3.75
CA GLY A 47 1.81 -4.73 4.40
C GLY A 47 1.05 -3.80 3.45
N SER A 48 1.54 -3.59 2.22
CA SER A 48 0.87 -2.70 1.26
C SER A 48 -0.31 -3.33 0.52
N LEU A 49 -0.48 -4.67 0.59
CA LEU A 49 -1.40 -5.40 -0.30
C LEU A 49 -2.85 -4.87 -0.23
N ILE A 50 -3.38 -4.69 0.99
CA ILE A 50 -4.76 -4.22 1.18
C ILE A 50 -4.93 -2.78 0.71
N PHE A 51 -3.98 -1.91 1.05
CA PHE A 51 -4.01 -0.51 0.64
C PHE A 51 -3.96 -0.36 -0.89
N VAL A 52 -3.03 -1.07 -1.55
CA VAL A 52 -2.90 -1.06 -3.01
C VAL A 52 -4.17 -1.61 -3.67
N ALA A 53 -4.78 -2.65 -3.09
CA ALA A 53 -6.02 -3.22 -3.59
C ALA A 53 -7.21 -2.26 -3.52
N ASP A 54 -7.31 -1.47 -2.45
CA ASP A 54 -8.35 -0.46 -2.34
C ASP A 54 -8.06 0.73 -3.27
N LEU A 55 -6.79 1.16 -3.37
CA LEU A 55 -6.38 2.29 -4.21
C LEU A 55 -6.61 2.03 -5.70
N MET A 56 -6.25 0.85 -6.21
CA MET A 56 -6.37 0.55 -7.64
C MET A 56 -7.81 0.64 -8.16
N ARG A 57 -8.82 0.42 -7.30
CA ARG A 57 -10.25 0.55 -7.67
C ARG A 57 -10.68 1.99 -7.90
N HIS A 58 -9.89 2.96 -7.44
CA HIS A 58 -10.15 4.39 -7.58
C HIS A 58 -9.29 5.05 -8.67
N LEU A 59 -8.54 4.27 -9.45
CA LEU A 59 -7.71 4.76 -10.55
C LEU A 59 -8.35 4.35 -11.89
N PRO A 60 -9.04 5.26 -12.60
CA PRO A 60 -9.77 4.97 -13.83
C PRO A 60 -8.83 4.94 -15.06
N MET A 61 -7.79 4.11 -14.99
CA MET A 61 -6.74 4.02 -16.01
C MET A 61 -6.25 2.58 -16.20
N LYS A 62 -5.54 2.31 -17.29
CA LYS A 62 -4.89 1.01 -17.52
C LYS A 62 -3.74 0.85 -16.52
N ILE A 63 -3.80 -0.18 -15.68
CA ILE A 63 -2.83 -0.41 -14.62
C ILE A 63 -2.24 -1.82 -14.75
N ARG A 64 -0.92 -1.90 -14.67
CA ARG A 64 -0.19 -3.14 -14.45
C ARG A 64 0.42 -3.15 -13.05
N ILE A 65 0.15 -4.21 -12.31
CA ILE A 65 0.67 -4.36 -10.94
C ILE A 65 1.98 -5.12 -10.97
N GLN A 66 2.97 -4.64 -10.22
CA GLN A 66 4.19 -5.36 -9.92
C GLN A 66 4.33 -5.51 -8.41
N LEU A 67 4.71 -6.70 -7.95
CA LEU A 67 4.96 -6.98 -6.55
C LEU A 67 6.47 -7.03 -6.33
N MET A 68 6.94 -6.40 -5.27
CA MET A 68 8.34 -6.46 -4.86
C MET A 68 8.44 -6.73 -3.37
N THR A 69 9.45 -7.50 -2.96
CA THR A 69 9.82 -7.69 -1.56
C THR A 69 11.14 -6.98 -1.31
N ALA A 70 11.25 -6.26 -0.20
CA ALA A 70 12.51 -5.70 0.26
C ALA A 70 12.78 -6.19 1.68
N SER A 71 14.01 -6.63 1.93
CA SER A 71 14.50 -6.91 3.27
C SER A 71 15.42 -5.76 3.69
N SER A 72 15.24 -5.30 4.93
CA SER A 72 16.19 -4.35 5.51
C SER A 72 17.53 -5.05 5.70
N TYR A 73 18.62 -4.41 5.29
CA TYR A 73 19.96 -4.85 5.67
C TYR A 73 20.12 -4.64 7.18
N ILE A 74 20.28 -5.73 7.93
CA ILE A 74 20.58 -5.65 9.35
C ILE A 74 22.06 -5.27 9.48
N GLY A 75 22.37 -4.04 9.85
CA GLY A 75 23.75 -3.56 10.04
C GLY A 75 23.81 -2.30 10.91
N GLU A 76 24.72 -2.33 11.90
CA GLU A 76 25.16 -1.40 12.97
C GLU A 76 24.51 -0.02 13.27
N SER A 77 23.56 0.52 12.52
CA SER A 77 22.94 1.84 12.80
C SER A 77 21.43 1.81 12.99
N THR A 78 20.79 0.64 12.93
CA THR A 78 19.35 0.50 13.17
C THR A 78 19.07 -0.66 14.13
N THR A 79 18.75 -0.35 15.38
CA THR A 79 18.22 -1.33 16.34
C THR A 79 16.77 -1.65 15.97
N SER A 80 16.57 -2.76 15.28
CA SER A 80 15.24 -3.32 15.03
C SER A 80 14.83 -4.18 16.22
N ASN A 81 13.77 -3.79 16.95
CA ASN A 81 13.06 -4.70 17.84
C ASN A 81 12.25 -5.67 16.97
N LYS A 82 12.89 -6.74 16.49
CA LYS A 82 12.19 -7.84 15.82
C LYS A 82 12.38 -9.14 16.59
N ASP A 83 11.31 -9.50 17.30
CA ASP A 83 10.97 -10.88 17.61
C ASP A 83 10.87 -11.66 16.27
N SER A 84 11.64 -12.74 16.16
CA SER A 84 11.90 -13.49 14.92
C SER A 84 10.80 -14.48 14.55
N SER A 85 9.62 -14.39 15.18
CA SER A 85 8.51 -15.34 15.01
C SER A 85 7.49 -14.98 13.91
N LEU A 86 7.63 -13.85 13.21
CA LEU A 86 6.64 -13.39 12.23
C LEU A 86 7.07 -13.66 10.77
N GLY A 87 6.66 -14.83 10.29
CA GLY A 87 6.18 -15.08 8.92
C GLY A 87 7.18 -14.89 7.79
N GLU A 88 7.78 -15.99 7.33
CA GLU A 88 8.20 -16.06 5.93
C GLU A 88 6.96 -16.00 5.04
N LEU A 89 7.03 -15.17 4.01
CA LEU A 89 6.10 -15.25 2.88
C LEU A 89 6.22 -16.65 2.23
N PRO A 90 5.12 -17.25 1.75
CA PRO A 90 5.20 -18.47 0.95
C PRO A 90 6.04 -18.28 -0.32
#